data_AF-A0A4Y2F1G8-F1
#
_entry.id   AF-A0A4Y2F1G8-F1
#
_cell.length_a   1.000
_cell.length_b   1.000
_cell.length_c   1.000
_cell.angle_alpha   90.00
_cell.angle_beta   90.00
_cell.angle_gamma   90.00
#
_symmetry.space_group_name_H-M   'P 1'
#
loop_
_entity.id
_entity.type
_entity.pdbx_description
1 polymer ?
#
loop_
_entity_poly.entity_id
_entity_poly.type
_entity_poly.pdbx_seq_one_letter_code
_entity_poly.pdbx_strand_id
1 'polypeptide(L)'
;MVFVNSDGEPPFERDIRVYPLNPETPQQPFININILSSNLDPMAYPILFPYGEPGWQPNWRCESYQGAQGNQSRVNLTMLQYKSALTETTSI
;
A
#
# COMPACT_ATOMS: atom_id res chain seq x y z
N MET A 1 -5.89 15.51 -1.82
CA MET A 1 -5.81 14.48 -2.87
C MET A 1 -4.73 14.87 -3.86
N VAL A 2 -3.79 13.97 -4.22
CA VAL A 2 -2.70 14.29 -5.17
C VAL A 2 -3.15 14.11 -6.63
N PHE A 3 -4.00 13.11 -6.89
CA PHE A 3 -4.57 12.85 -8.22
C PHE A 3 -6.06 13.16 -8.19
N VAL A 4 -6.51 14.18 -8.91
CA VAL A 4 -7.93 14.56 -8.99
C VAL A 4 -8.36 14.68 -10.44
N ASN A 5 -9.55 14.20 -10.76
CA ASN A 5 -10.21 14.45 -12.04
C ASN A 5 -10.96 15.80 -11.99
N SER A 6 -11.67 16.15 -13.07
CA SER A 6 -12.47 17.38 -13.16
C SER A 6 -13.53 17.52 -12.05
N ASP A 7 -13.99 16.40 -11.51
CA ASP A 7 -15.03 16.32 -10.49
C ASP A 7 -14.47 16.31 -9.07
N GLY A 8 -13.14 16.39 -8.92
CA GLY A 8 -12.44 16.31 -7.63
C GLY A 8 -12.26 14.88 -7.11
N GLU A 9 -12.67 13.87 -7.87
CA GLU A 9 -12.53 12.48 -7.50
C GLU A 9 -11.15 11.91 -7.87
N PRO A 10 -10.64 10.95 -7.10
CA PRO A 10 -9.46 10.17 -7.47
C PRO A 10 -9.66 9.44 -8.83
N PRO A 11 -8.83 9.67 -9.86
CA PRO A 11 -8.97 8.97 -11.15
C PRO A 11 -8.72 7.47 -11.00
N PHE A 12 -9.51 6.57 -11.58
CA PHE A 12 -9.39 5.12 -11.30
C PHE A 12 -8.03 4.51 -11.69
N GLU A 13 -7.47 4.91 -12.84
CA GLU A 13 -6.17 4.42 -13.31
C GLU A 13 -5.02 5.16 -12.60
N ARG A 14 -4.58 4.61 -11.46
CA ARG A 14 -3.42 5.11 -10.68
C ARG A 14 -2.28 4.09 -10.60
N ASP A 15 -2.20 3.22 -11.60
CA ASP A 15 -1.16 2.19 -11.68
C ASP A 15 0.24 2.83 -11.68
N ILE A 16 1.19 2.15 -11.04
CA ILE A 16 2.58 2.59 -10.96
C ILE A 16 3.34 1.99 -12.14
N ARG A 17 3.93 2.84 -12.98
CA ARG A 17 4.82 2.41 -14.07
C ARG A 17 6.27 2.53 -13.63
N VAL A 18 6.98 1.41 -13.66
CA VAL A 18 8.42 1.36 -13.38
C VAL A 18 9.17 1.28 -14.70
N TYR A 19 10.05 2.23 -14.95
CA TYR A 19 10.90 2.28 -16.15
C TYR A 19 12.32 1.83 -15.77
N PRO A 20 12.66 0.54 -15.92
CA PRO A 20 14.02 0.07 -15.64
C PRO A 20 15.00 0.67 -16.65
N LEU A 21 16.23 0.96 -16.20
CA LEU A 21 17.28 1.51 -17.05
C LEU A 21 17.65 0.55 -18.20
N ASN A 22 17.63 -0.76 -17.91
CA ASN A 22 17.90 -1.83 -18.87
C ASN A 22 16.68 -2.76 -18.94
N PRO A 23 15.65 -2.44 -19.76
CA PRO A 23 14.48 -3.30 -19.88
C PRO A 23 14.84 -4.61 -20.57
N GLU A 24 14.36 -5.73 -20.02
CA GLU A 24 14.56 -7.06 -20.62
C GLU A 24 13.91 -7.15 -22.01
N THR A 25 12.77 -6.50 -22.18
CA THR A 25 12.04 -6.44 -23.45
C THR A 25 12.01 -4.99 -23.95
N PRO A 26 12.79 -4.63 -24.98
CA PRO A 26 12.84 -3.24 -25.48
C PRO A 26 11.49 -2.71 -25.98
N GLN A 27 10.58 -3.60 -26.40
CA GLN A 27 9.23 -3.26 -26.86
C GLN A 27 8.26 -2.96 -25.71
N GLN A 28 8.60 -3.39 -24.49
CA GLN A 28 7.84 -3.11 -23.27
C GLN A 28 8.78 -2.46 -22.26
N PRO A 29 9.04 -1.14 -22.39
CA PRO A 29 10.07 -0.45 -21.63
C PRO A 29 9.69 -0.21 -20.17
N PHE A 30 8.52 -0.69 -19.72
CA PHE A 30 8.04 -0.48 -18.38
C PHE A 30 7.29 -1.70 -17.83
N ILE A 31 7.31 -1.80 -16.50
CA ILE A 31 6.52 -2.73 -15.72
C ILE A 31 5.32 -1.95 -15.17
N ASN A 32 4.10 -2.45 -15.41
CA ASN A 32 2.89 -1.86 -14.86
C ASN A 32 2.48 -2.59 -13.58
N ILE A 33 2.48 -1.88 -12.45
CA ILE A 33 2.03 -2.40 -11.16
C ILE A 33 0.63 -1.85 -10.92
N ASN A 34 -0.36 -2.74 -10.94
CA ASN A 34 -1.74 -2.38 -10.68
C ASN A 34 -1.95 -1.92 -9.24
N ILE A 35 -2.85 -0.95 -9.02
CA ILE A 35 -3.18 -0.46 -7.66
C ILE A 35 -3.71 -1.54 -6.71
N LEU A 36 -4.23 -2.65 -7.26
CA LEU A 36 -4.73 -3.80 -6.51
C LEU A 36 -3.70 -4.93 -6.40
N SER A 37 -2.47 -4.71 -6.87
CA SER A 37 -1.40 -5.69 -6.80
C SER A 37 -0.98 -5.92 -5.36
N SER A 38 -0.83 -7.19 -4.95
CA SER A 38 -0.23 -7.56 -3.67
C SER A 38 1.24 -7.14 -3.54
N ASN A 39 1.89 -6.82 -4.66
CA ASN A 39 3.29 -6.38 -4.71
C ASN A 39 3.45 -4.87 -4.54
N LEU A 40 2.36 -4.14 -4.32
CA LEU A 40 2.39 -2.69 -4.16
C LEU A 40 2.93 -2.31 -2.79
N ASP A 41 3.92 -1.41 -2.76
CA ASP A 41 4.54 -0.96 -1.51
C ASP A 41 3.48 -0.30 -0.60
N PRO A 42 3.33 -0.73 0.66
CA PRO A 42 2.45 -0.08 1.62
C PRO A 42 2.63 1.44 1.77
N MET A 43 3.82 1.99 1.50
CA MET A 43 4.10 3.43 1.51
C MET A 43 3.48 4.18 0.34
N ALA A 44 3.09 3.49 -0.74
CA ALA A 44 2.32 4.09 -1.83
C ALA A 44 0.82 4.21 -1.48
N TYR A 45 0.33 3.54 -0.44
CA TYR A 45 -1.10 3.55 -0.08
C TYR A 45 -1.63 4.91 0.37
N PRO A 46 -0.91 5.71 1.20
CA PRO A 46 -1.36 7.07 1.52
C PRO A 46 -1.58 7.95 0.29
N ILE A 47 -0.88 7.66 -0.81
CA ILE A 47 -1.01 8.38 -2.08
C ILE A 47 -2.20 7.84 -2.89
N LEU A 48 -2.44 6.52 -2.87
CA LEU A 48 -3.48 5.84 -3.67
C LEU A 48 -4.86 5.77 -3.02
N PHE A 49 -4.91 5.79 -1.68
CA PHE A 49 -6.09 5.67 -0.82
C PHE A 49 -6.09 6.77 0.27
N PRO A 50 -6.17 8.04 -0.14
CA PRO A 50 -5.97 9.16 0.77
C PRO A 50 -7.14 9.44 1.69
N TYR A 51 -8.29 8.79 1.50
CA TYR A 51 -9.43 8.87 2.41
C TYR A 51 -9.44 7.71 3.41
N GLY A 52 -8.34 6.94 3.48
CA GLY A 52 -8.19 5.83 4.42
C GLY A 52 -8.96 4.59 3.97
N GLU A 53 -9.24 4.46 2.68
CA GLU A 53 -9.83 3.26 2.12
C GLU A 53 -8.95 2.04 2.45
N PRO A 54 -9.53 0.86 2.70
CA PRO A 54 -8.80 -0.30 3.19
C PRO A 54 -7.61 -0.74 2.31
N GLY A 55 -7.58 -0.34 1.03
CA GLY A 55 -6.68 -0.87 0.02
C GLY A 55 -6.96 -2.37 -0.22
N TRP A 56 -5.96 -3.12 -0.66
CA TRP A 56 -6.07 -4.58 -0.80
C TRP A 56 -5.64 -5.29 0.50
N GLN A 57 -6.51 -6.13 1.11
CA GLN A 57 -6.08 -7.44 1.65
C GLN A 57 -7.22 -8.37 2.14
N PRO A 58 -7.14 -9.68 1.81
CA PRO A 58 -7.68 -10.78 2.60
C PRO A 58 -6.67 -11.29 3.64
N ASN A 59 -7.13 -11.55 4.87
CA ASN A 59 -6.41 -12.18 5.99
C ASN A 59 -5.18 -11.44 6.56
N TRP A 60 -5.08 -10.11 6.41
CA TRP A 60 -3.97 -9.39 7.04
C TRP A 60 -3.99 -9.56 8.56
N ARG A 61 -2.91 -10.11 9.10
CA ARG A 61 -2.63 -10.18 10.53
C ARG A 61 -1.51 -9.22 10.87
N CYS A 62 -1.76 -8.33 11.81
CA CYS A 62 -0.67 -7.71 12.57
C CYS A 62 -0.42 -8.60 13.79
N GLU A 63 0.75 -9.23 13.83
CA GLU A 63 1.19 -9.95 15.01
C GLU A 63 1.48 -8.96 16.14
N SER A 64 1.27 -9.42 17.36
CA SER A 64 1.66 -8.67 18.55
C SER A 64 3.18 -8.61 18.63
N TYR A 65 3.76 -7.43 18.88
CA TYR A 65 5.19 -7.31 19.14
C TYR A 65 5.56 -7.88 20.52
N GLN A 66 6.81 -8.34 20.66
CA GLN A 66 7.33 -8.85 21.93
C GLN A 66 7.27 -7.73 22.99
N GLY A 67 6.51 -7.94 24.07
CA GLY A 67 6.30 -6.97 25.14
C GLY A 67 4.93 -6.28 25.14
N ALA A 68 4.09 -6.51 24.13
CA ALA A 68 2.72 -6.02 24.12
C ALA A 68 1.85 -6.85 25.10
N GLN A 69 1.72 -6.41 26.35
CA GLN A 69 0.76 -7.00 27.29
C GLN A 69 -0.67 -6.69 26.81
N GLY A 70 -1.38 -7.70 26.29
CA GLY A 70 -2.82 -7.63 26.02
C GLY A 70 -3.25 -7.33 24.58
N ASN A 71 -2.33 -7.14 23.62
CA ASN A 71 -2.72 -7.05 22.21
C ASN A 71 -2.78 -8.47 21.60
N GLN A 72 -3.99 -8.99 21.40
CA GLN A 72 -4.21 -10.16 20.54
C GLN A 72 -3.85 -9.82 19.09
N SER A 73 -3.47 -10.82 18.29
CA SER A 73 -3.25 -10.63 16.85
C SER A 73 -4.50 -10.01 16.22
N ARG A 74 -4.32 -8.88 15.55
CA ARG A 74 -5.44 -8.16 14.94
C ARG A 74 -5.60 -8.61 13.50
N VAL A 75 -6.81 -9.05 13.18
CA VAL A 75 -7.26 -9.44 11.83
C VAL A 75 -8.14 -8.32 11.25
N ASN A 76 -8.23 -8.24 9.92
CA ASN A 76 -9.05 -7.26 9.18
C ASN A 76 -8.62 -5.80 9.42
N LEU A 77 -7.32 -5.55 9.54
CA LEU A 77 -6.78 -4.20 9.65
C LEU A 77 -6.84 -3.48 8.29
N THR A 78 -7.12 -2.17 8.34
CA THR A 78 -6.78 -1.31 7.21
C THR A 78 -5.26 -1.26 7.03
N MET A 79 -4.80 -1.02 5.81
CA MET A 79 -3.37 -0.93 5.55
C MET A 79 -2.67 0.17 6.36
N LEU A 80 -3.36 1.29 6.58
CA LEU A 80 -2.88 2.39 7.43
C LEU A 80 -2.60 1.92 8.86
N GLN A 81 -3.53 1.17 9.44
CA GLN A 81 -3.38 0.61 10.79
C GLN A 81 -2.23 -0.39 10.87
N TYR A 82 -2.07 -1.25 9.85
CA TYR A 82 -0.95 -2.20 9.80
C TYR A 82 0.41 -1.50 9.74
N LYS A 83 0.55 -0.47 8.90
CA LYS A 83 1.81 0.28 8.78
C LYS A 83 2.14 1.11 10.02
N SER A 84 1.14 1.76 10.62
CA SER A 84 1.31 2.47 11.89
C SER A 84 1.87 1.55 12.98
N ALA A 85 1.34 0.32 13.06
CA ALA A 85 1.83 -0.67 14.02
C ALA A 85 3.28 -1.11 13.74
N LEU A 86 3.69 -1.24 12.47
CA LEU A 86 5.06 -1.58 12.10
C LEU A 86 6.08 -0.46 12.42
N THR A 87 5.73 0.80 12.19
CA THR A 87 6.63 1.92 12.48
C THR A 87 6.89 2.09 13.98
N GLU A 88 5.91 1.74 14.81
CA GLU A 88 6.09 1.70 16.27
C GLU A 88 7.07 0.59 16.70
N THR A 89 7.11 -0.54 16.00
CA THR A 89 8.07 -1.63 16.29
C THR A 89 9.52 -1.34 15.88
N THR A 90 9.78 -0.40 14.97
CA THR A 90 11.15 -0.07 14.50
C THR A 90 11.79 1.07 15.29
N SER A 91 11.07 1.68 16.25
CA SER A 91 11.58 2.80 17.05
C SER A 91 12.29 2.38 18.35
N ILE A 92 12.90 1.19 18.39
CA ILE A 92 13.66 0.66 19.54
C ILE A 92 15.10 0.34 19.14
#